data_AF-A0A944QTM8-F1
#
_entry.id   AF-A0A944QTM8-F1
#
_cell.length_a   1.000
_cell.length_b   1.000
_cell.length_c   1.000
_cell.angle_alpha   90.00
_cell.angle_beta   90.00
_cell.angle_gamma   90.00
#
_symmetry.space_group_name_H-M   'P 1'
#
loop_
_entity.id
_entity.type
_entity.pdbx_description
1 polymer ?
#
loop_
_entity_poly.entity_id
_entity_poly.type
_entity_poly.pdbx_seq_one_letter_code
_entity_poly.pdbx_strand_id
1 'polypeptide(L)'
;MKLKLGDRVFIAGHWNFPNDCTGTISKPPKSSVEHMPDQKLWSGIKRTVKRKKGSIVFYWVKFDTPQTDTDGDGPYSEGEIEAEYIKLIS
;
A
#
# COMPACT_ATOMS: atom_id res chain seq x y z
N MET A 1 3.08 -4.03 14.11
CA MET A 1 2.26 -2.80 14.22
C MET A 1 0.87 -3.08 13.66
N LYS A 2 -0.21 -2.63 14.30
CA LYS A 2 -1.59 -2.82 13.80
C LYS A 2 -2.13 -1.47 13.31
N LEU A 3 -2.06 -1.26 12.00
CA LEU A 3 -2.62 -0.08 11.34
C LEU A 3 -4.15 -0.18 11.22
N LYS A 4 -4.83 0.96 11.27
CA LYS A 4 -6.29 1.11 11.10
C LYS A 4 -6.60 2.14 9.99
N LEU A 5 -7.84 2.10 9.51
CA LEU A 5 -8.33 3.04 8.52
C LEU A 5 -8.21 4.47 9.06
N GLY A 6 -7.66 5.38 8.26
CA GLY A 6 -7.44 6.77 8.63
C GLY A 6 -6.10 7.06 9.32
N ASP A 7 -5.30 6.03 9.65
CA ASP A 7 -3.96 6.25 10.20
C ASP A 7 -3.08 7.02 9.23
N ARG A 8 -2.30 7.94 9.77
CA ARG A 8 -1.30 8.71 9.04
C ARG A 8 0.03 8.00 9.09
N VAL A 9 0.63 7.82 7.92
CA VAL A 9 1.82 7.01 7.77
C VAL A 9 2.89 7.72 6.97
N PHE A 10 4.13 7.44 7.35
CA PHE A 10 5.31 7.63 6.51
C PHE A 10 5.60 6.33 5.77
N ILE A 11 5.97 6.45 4.50
CA ILE A 11 6.36 5.36 3.62
C ILE A 11 7.79 5.62 3.18
N ALA A 12 8.69 4.71 3.52
CA ALA A 12 10.05 4.73 3.00
C ALA A 12 10.05 4.32 1.52
N GLY A 13 10.88 4.99 0.70
CA GLY A 13 11.12 4.62 -0.69
C GLY A 13 11.56 3.17 -0.79
N HIS A 14 10.98 2.46 -1.76
CA HIS A 14 11.17 1.03 -1.91
C HIS A 14 11.11 0.60 -3.38
N TRP A 15 11.16 -0.71 -3.60
CA TRP A 15 11.29 -1.30 -4.93
C TRP A 15 10.19 -0.94 -5.93
N ASN A 16 9.02 -0.46 -5.49
CA ASN A 16 7.90 -0.09 -6.37
C ASN A 16 7.71 1.43 -6.44
N PHE A 17 7.79 2.13 -5.30
CA PHE A 17 7.74 3.59 -5.24
C PHE A 17 9.05 4.11 -4.66
N PRO A 18 9.96 4.67 -5.48
CA PRO A 18 11.33 4.94 -5.06
C PRO A 18 11.47 6.15 -4.12
N ASN A 19 10.46 7.01 -4.03
CA ASN A 19 10.51 8.22 -3.21
C ASN A 19 9.86 7.99 -1.85
N ASP A 20 10.46 8.57 -0.81
CA ASP A 20 9.80 8.71 0.50
C ASP A 20 8.54 9.55 0.36
N CYS A 21 7.46 9.14 1.02
CA CYS A 21 6.23 9.92 1.03
C CYS A 21 5.41 9.72 2.31
N THR A 22 4.36 10.52 2.43
CA THR A 22 3.35 10.38 3.50
C THR A 22 1.99 10.09 2.89
N GLY A 23 1.12 9.47 3.67
CA GLY A 23 -0.23 9.15 3.23
C GLY A 23 -1.15 8.71 4.37
N THR A 24 -2.36 8.32 3.97
CA THR A 24 -3.40 7.82 4.87
C THR A 24 -3.75 6.39 4.51
N ILE A 25 -3.84 5.51 5.51
CA ILE A 25 -4.36 4.16 5.34
C ILE A 25 -5.82 4.24 4.89
N SER A 26 -6.11 3.69 3.73
CA SER A 26 -7.43 3.73 3.08
C SER A 26 -7.89 2.33 2.68
N LYS A 27 -9.09 2.25 2.10
CA LYS A 27 -9.55 1.03 1.44
C LYS A 27 -9.17 1.11 -0.03
N PRO A 28 -8.80 -0.01 -0.67
CA PRO A 28 -8.57 -0.01 -2.09
C PRO A 28 -9.88 0.32 -2.85
N PRO A 29 -9.80 1.05 -3.98
CA PRO A 29 -10.95 1.24 -4.87
C PRO A 29 -11.49 -0.10 -5.35
N LYS A 30 -12.81 -0.18 -5.55
CA LYS A 30 -13.46 -1.40 -6.06
C LYS A 30 -12.86 -1.85 -7.39
N SER A 31 -12.66 -0.91 -8.32
CA SER A 31 -12.04 -1.17 -9.62
C SER A 31 -10.61 -1.71 -9.50
N SER A 32 -9.81 -1.18 -8.57
CA SER A 32 -8.42 -1.63 -8.35
C SER A 32 -8.34 -3.07 -7.83
N VAL A 33 -9.30 -3.51 -7.01
CA VAL A 33 -9.32 -4.90 -6.51
C VAL A 33 -10.00 -5.87 -7.47
N GLU A 34 -10.94 -5.42 -8.30
CA GLU A 34 -11.68 -6.27 -9.26
C GLU A 34 -10.78 -6.86 -10.35
N HIS A 35 -9.71 -6.15 -10.73
CA HIS A 35 -8.75 -6.62 -11.72
C HIS A 35 -7.56 -7.38 -11.13
N MET A 36 -7.49 -7.51 -9.79
CA MET A 36 -6.43 -8.27 -9.14
C MET A 36 -6.81 -9.75 -9.07
N PRO A 37 -5.94 -10.68 -9.55
CA PRO A 37 -6.21 -12.12 -9.48
C PRO A 37 -6.43 -12.62 -8.04
N ASP A 38 -5.91 -11.87 -7.06
CA ASP A 38 -5.97 -12.16 -5.64
C ASP A 38 -6.99 -11.30 -4.87
N GLN A 39 -8.04 -10.79 -5.53
CA GLN A 39 -9.08 -9.93 -4.93
C GLN A 39 -9.59 -10.44 -3.58
N LYS A 40 -9.73 -11.75 -3.41
CA LYS A 40 -10.21 -12.41 -2.18
C LYS A 40 -9.25 -12.28 -0.99
N LEU A 41 -8.01 -11.87 -1.20
CA LEU A 41 -7.01 -11.71 -0.15
C LEU A 41 -7.12 -10.37 0.59
N TRP A 42 -7.91 -9.42 0.06
CA TRP A 42 -8.19 -8.15 0.74
C TRP A 42 -9.23 -8.33 1.86
N SER A 43 -8.83 -7.99 3.08
CA SER A 43 -9.69 -7.87 4.25
C SER A 43 -9.69 -6.41 4.72
N GLY A 44 -10.63 -5.63 4.20
CA GLY A 44 -10.74 -4.20 4.49
C GLY A 44 -9.57 -3.39 3.92
N ILE A 45 -8.61 -3.05 4.77
CA ILE A 45 -7.44 -2.21 4.45
C ILE A 45 -6.16 -3.01 4.19
N LYS A 46 -6.21 -4.34 4.33
CA LYS A 46 -5.04 -5.21 4.37
C LYS A 46 -5.18 -6.36 3.39
N ARG A 47 -4.10 -6.70 2.69
CA ARG A 47 -3.93 -7.94 1.93
C ARG A 47 -2.81 -8.77 2.51
N THR A 48 -2.97 -10.09 2.56
CA THR A 48 -1.89 -11.00 2.99
C THR A 48 -1.59 -12.00 1.89
N VAL A 49 -0.36 -11.96 1.37
CA VAL A 49 0.11 -12.85 0.30
C VAL A 49 1.07 -13.87 0.89
N LYS A 50 0.77 -15.16 0.68
CA LYS A 50 1.65 -16.26 1.12
C LYS A 50 2.85 -16.38 0.18
N ARG A 51 4.05 -16.48 0.73
CA ARG A 51 5.28 -16.79 -0.03
C ARG A 51 5.79 -18.17 0.38
N LYS A 52 6.77 -18.71 -0.37
CA LYS A 52 7.45 -19.98 0.00
C LYS A 52 8.02 -19.94 1.42
N LYS A 53 8.43 -18.76 1.90
CA LYS A 53 8.84 -18.51 3.29
C LYS A 53 8.06 -17.30 3.82
N GLY A 54 7.18 -17.54 4.79
CA GLY A 54 6.39 -16.50 5.45
C GLY A 54 5.28 -15.90 4.59
N SER A 55 4.82 -14.71 4.99
CA SER A 55 3.79 -13.95 4.32
C SER A 55 4.20 -12.48 4.22
N ILE A 56 3.74 -11.82 3.16
CA ILE A 56 3.82 -10.36 3.06
C ILE A 56 2.45 -9.78 3.33
N VAL A 57 2.46 -8.73 4.13
CA VAL A 57 1.28 -7.94 4.45
C VAL A 57 1.37 -6.66 3.64
N PHE A 58 0.34 -6.37 2.88
CA PHE A 58 0.17 -5.10 2.20
C PHE A 58 -0.94 -4.30 2.87
N TYR A 59 -0.80 -2.97 2.84
CA TYR A 59 -1.84 -2.02 3.17
C TYR A 59 -2.11 -1.13 1.98
N TRP A 60 -3.36 -0.70 1.82
CA TRP A 60 -3.69 0.32 0.83
C TRP A 60 -3.48 1.71 1.42
N VAL A 61 -2.77 2.58 0.71
CA VAL A 61 -2.46 3.94 1.16
C VAL A 61 -2.86 4.93 0.08
N LYS A 62 -3.56 5.98 0.49
CA LYS A 62 -3.73 7.20 -0.32
C LYS A 62 -2.57 8.14 -0.04
N PHE A 63 -1.77 8.45 -1.05
CA PHE A 63 -0.61 9.31 -0.90
C PHE A 63 -1.02 10.78 -0.80
N ASP A 64 -0.29 11.58 -0.02
CA ASP A 64 -0.48 13.03 0.01
C ASP A 64 0.02 13.68 -1.26
N THR A 65 1.19 13.21 -1.72
CA THR A 65 1.79 13.59 -3.00
C THR A 65 1.71 12.37 -3.91
N PRO A 66 1.10 12.48 -5.10
CA PRO A 66 1.07 11.38 -6.07
C PRO A 66 2.46 10.83 -6.37
N GLN A 67 2.58 9.51 -6.50
CA GLN A 67 3.86 8.81 -6.66
C GLN A 67 4.02 8.26 -8.08
N THR A 68 5.22 8.34 -8.61
CA THR A 68 5.64 7.62 -9.82
C THR A 68 6.32 6.33 -9.38
N ASP A 69 6.02 5.22 -10.04
CA ASP A 69 6.69 3.96 -9.73
C ASP A 69 8.09 3.86 -10.36
N THR A 70 8.77 2.74 -10.13
CA THR A 70 10.13 2.50 -10.66
C THR A 70 10.18 2.30 -12.17
N ASP A 71 9.06 1.96 -12.81
CA ASP A 71 8.96 1.84 -14.26
C ASP A 71 8.69 3.20 -14.94
N GLY A 72 8.43 4.23 -14.14
CA GLY A 72 8.12 5.58 -14.60
C GLY A 72 6.63 5.84 -14.80
N ASP A 73 5.78 4.89 -14.42
CA ASP A 73 4.33 5.01 -14.55
C ASP A 73 3.73 5.81 -13.38
N GLY A 74 2.59 6.46 -13.66
CA GLY A 74 1.89 7.34 -12.72
C GLY A 74 1.61 8.73 -13.31
N PRO A 75 1.38 9.75 -12.48
CA PRO A 75 1.46 9.72 -11.03
C PRO A 75 0.23 9.05 -10.38
N TYR A 76 0.47 8.08 -9.52
CA TYR A 76 -0.55 7.36 -8.75
C TYR A 76 -0.93 8.13 -7.49
N SER A 77 -2.23 8.32 -7.26
CA SER A 77 -2.75 8.96 -6.04
C SER A 77 -2.86 8.00 -4.85
N GLU A 78 -2.81 6.70 -5.10
CA GLU A 78 -2.93 5.64 -4.10
C GLU A 78 -2.34 4.32 -4.62
N GLY A 79 -1.98 3.42 -3.71
CA GLY A 79 -1.42 2.12 -4.07
C GLY A 79 -1.31 1.17 -2.89
N GLU A 80 -0.95 -0.08 -3.18
CA GLU A 80 -0.61 -1.05 -2.15
C GLU A 80 0.86 -0.94 -1.74
N ILE A 81 1.11 -0.92 -0.43
CA ILE A 81 2.43 -0.76 0.15
C ILE A 81 2.70 -1.94 1.10
N GLU A 82 3.87 -2.56 1.01
CA GLU A 82 4.29 -3.60 1.95
C GLU A 82 4.45 -3.00 3.34
N ALA A 83 3.94 -3.70 4.36
CA ALA A 83 3.90 -3.20 5.73
C ALA A 83 5.28 -2.88 6.32
N GLU A 84 6.36 -3.46 5.79
CA GLU A 84 7.73 -3.19 6.24
C GLU A 84 8.22 -1.77 5.90
N TYR A 85 7.67 -1.15 4.85
CA TYR A 85 8.01 0.22 4.45
C TYR A 85 7.16 1.28 5.16
N ILE A 86 6.16 0.87 5.95
CA ILE A 86 5.19 1.78 6.57
C ILE A 86 5.52 2.02 8.04
N LYS A 87 5.58 3.30 8.43
CA LYS A 87 5.69 3.74 9.83
C LYS A 87 4.52 4.62 10.20
N LEU A 88 3.89 4.36 11.34
CA LEU A 88 2.85 5.23 11.90
C LEU A 88 3.49 6.53 12.38
N ILE A 89 2.87 7.67 12.06
CA ILE A 89 3.40 8.99 12.45
C ILE A 89 2.39 9.85 13.24
N SER A 90 1.16 9.37 13.45
CA SER A 90 0.14 9.98 14.31
C SER A 90 -0.90 8.95 14.75
#